data_AF-A0AA36FUT0-F1
#
_entry.id   AF-A0AA36FUT0-F1
#
_cell.length_a   1.000
_cell.length_b   1.000
_cell.length_c   1.000
_cell.angle_alpha   90.00
_cell.angle_beta   90.00
_cell.angle_gamma   90.00
#
_symmetry.space_group_name_H-M   'P 1'
#
loop_
_entity.id
_entity.type
_entity.pdbx_description
1 polymer ?
#
loop_
_entity_poly.entity_id
_entity_poly.type
_entity_poly.pdbx_seq_one_letter_code
_entity_poly.pdbx_strand_id
1 'polypeptide(L)'
;MAPARSSARIGPSNTMDDLILSLDEETSRVPKRLQKLRELIPSRTPFSIELTLLVTLPASDFAAPPEPRSIRPPANGDFRFRSLLDTSLHDFTIRCLGGVVTATRESLYQASIHFRDFFETQRDVVVTAENANCLPVKQSLQFLLTGTFEHDGEMTPAHARQLFDVSRK
;
A
#
# COMPACT_ATOMS: atom_id res chain seq x y z
N MET A 1 -8.26 37.99 -59.93
CA MET A 1 -8.61 36.72 -60.61
C MET A 1 -8.42 35.58 -59.62
N ALA A 2 -9.48 34.81 -59.34
CA ALA A 2 -9.43 33.45 -58.77
C ALA A 2 -9.54 32.43 -59.93
N PRO A 3 -9.18 31.13 -59.80
CA PRO A 3 -9.85 30.09 -58.96
C PRO A 3 -8.82 29.10 -58.33
N ALA A 4 -9.10 27.89 -57.78
CA ALA A 4 -10.04 27.31 -56.80
C ALA A 4 -9.61 25.81 -56.61
N ARG A 5 -9.89 25.21 -55.42
CA ARG A 5 -9.94 23.74 -55.06
C ARG A 5 -8.61 22.97 -54.90
N SER A 6 -8.44 21.96 -54.03
CA SER A 6 -9.22 21.30 -52.95
C SER A 6 -8.35 20.22 -52.26
N SER A 7 -8.82 19.70 -51.11
CA SER A 7 -8.54 18.37 -50.50
C SER A 7 -7.48 18.32 -49.39
N ALA A 8 -7.58 17.58 -48.29
CA ALA A 8 -8.62 17.25 -47.29
C ALA A 8 -7.95 16.32 -46.23
N ARG A 9 -8.27 16.53 -44.94
CA ARG A 9 -8.09 15.62 -43.77
C ARG A 9 -6.62 15.32 -43.37
N ILE A 10 -6.25 15.10 -42.10
CA ILE A 10 -6.81 14.20 -41.06
C ILE A 10 -6.38 14.75 -39.66
N GLY A 11 -7.28 14.75 -38.66
CA GLY A 11 -6.97 14.96 -37.22
C GLY A 11 -6.44 13.66 -36.57
N PRO A 12 -6.73 13.28 -35.31
CA PRO A 12 -7.18 14.01 -34.10
C PRO A 12 -6.12 13.89 -32.95
N SER A 13 -6.06 14.77 -31.94
CA SER A 13 -6.86 14.79 -30.69
C SER A 13 -6.82 13.47 -29.91
N ASN A 14 -5.91 13.38 -28.94
CA ASN A 14 -5.90 12.34 -27.89
C ASN A 14 -7.07 12.56 -26.93
N THR A 15 -8.15 11.79 -27.08
CA THR A 15 -9.24 11.70 -26.10
C THR A 15 -9.26 10.32 -25.45
N MET A 16 -9.80 10.29 -24.23
CA MET A 16 -9.85 9.18 -23.26
C MET A 16 -10.63 7.92 -23.71
N ASP A 17 -11.04 7.85 -24.98
CA ASP A 17 -11.79 6.74 -25.58
C ASP A 17 -10.88 5.60 -26.07
N ASP A 18 -9.59 5.89 -26.32
CA ASP A 18 -8.62 4.87 -26.78
C ASP A 18 -8.22 3.86 -25.68
N LEU A 19 -8.49 4.17 -24.41
CA LEU A 19 -8.27 3.26 -23.27
C LEU A 19 -9.43 2.30 -23.01
N ILE A 20 -10.60 2.51 -23.64
CA ILE A 20 -11.76 1.62 -23.47
C ILE A 20 -11.71 0.47 -24.48
N LEU A 21 -11.07 0.66 -25.64
CA LEU A 21 -10.97 -0.38 -26.67
C LEU A 21 -9.86 -1.42 -26.43
N SER A 22 -8.98 -1.25 -25.44
CA SER A 22 -7.94 -2.23 -25.11
C SER A 22 -8.38 -3.30 -24.10
N LEU A 23 -9.58 -3.17 -23.50
CA LEU A 23 -10.14 -4.16 -22.57
C LEU A 23 -11.02 -5.21 -23.25
N ASP A 24 -11.44 -4.99 -24.50
CA ASP A 24 -12.32 -5.92 -25.22
C ASP A 24 -11.56 -6.99 -26.04
N GLU A 25 -10.25 -6.85 -26.26
CA GLU A 25 -9.48 -7.85 -27.02
C GLU A 25 -9.00 -9.05 -26.17
N GLU A 26 -9.01 -8.94 -24.84
CA GLU A 26 -8.56 -10.01 -23.94
C GLU A 26 -9.67 -10.98 -23.48
N THR A 27 -10.92 -10.78 -23.91
CA THR A 27 -12.01 -11.74 -23.68
C THR A 27 -12.18 -12.77 -24.82
N SER A 28 -11.36 -12.70 -25.87
CA SER A 28 -11.47 -13.54 -27.09
C SER A 28 -10.85 -14.95 -26.96
N ARG A 29 -10.33 -15.34 -25.79
CA ARG A 29 -9.80 -16.70 -25.57
C ARG A 29 -10.66 -17.56 -24.66
N VAL A 30 -11.98 -17.47 -24.81
CA VAL A 30 -12.86 -18.53 -24.30
C VAL A 30 -12.70 -19.75 -25.23
N PRO A 31 -12.17 -20.90 -24.76
CA PRO A 31 -12.01 -22.07 -25.60
C PRO A 31 -13.38 -22.50 -26.17
N LYS A 32 -13.43 -22.85 -27.46
CA LYS A 32 -14.65 -23.22 -28.22
C LYS A 32 -15.54 -24.28 -27.55
N ARG A 33 -15.02 -25.03 -26.57
CA ARG A 33 -15.78 -25.97 -25.72
C ARG A 33 -16.80 -25.28 -24.79
N LEU A 34 -16.53 -24.06 -24.32
CA LEU A 34 -17.42 -23.34 -23.39
C LEU A 34 -18.60 -22.66 -24.09
N GLN A 35 -18.44 -22.25 -25.36
CA GLN A 35 -19.57 -21.71 -26.14
C GLN A 35 -20.64 -22.76 -26.42
N LYS A 36 -20.26 -24.02 -26.63
CA LYS A 36 -21.19 -25.12 -26.91
C LYS A 36 -22.06 -25.52 -25.69
N LEU A 37 -21.65 -25.14 -24.48
CA LEU A 37 -22.38 -25.41 -23.23
C LEU A 37 -23.52 -24.42 -22.99
N ARG A 38 -23.44 -23.20 -23.55
CA ARG A 38 -24.52 -22.20 -23.46
C ARG A 38 -25.74 -22.55 -24.31
N GLU A 39 -25.56 -23.29 -25.41
CA GLU A 39 -26.67 -23.68 -26.31
C GLU A 39 -27.47 -24.88 -25.79
N LEU A 40 -26.97 -25.61 -24.80
CA LEU A 40 -27.59 -26.83 -24.27
C LEU A 40 -28.45 -26.61 -23.01
N ILE A 41 -28.56 -25.38 -22.52
CA ILE A 41 -29.36 -25.05 -21.33
C ILE A 41 -30.70 -24.47 -21.79
N PRO A 42 -31.82 -25.23 -21.76
CA PRO A 42 -33.12 -24.68 -22.09
C PRO A 42 -33.51 -23.63 -21.04
N SER A 43 -33.79 -22.42 -21.49
CA SER A 43 -34.27 -21.32 -20.65
C SER A 43 -35.68 -21.63 -20.14
N ARG A 44 -35.78 -22.25 -18.96
CA ARG A 44 -36.83 -22.04 -17.94
C ARG A 44 -36.83 -23.21 -16.95
N THR A 45 -36.29 -22.95 -15.76
CA THR A 45 -36.67 -23.57 -14.47
C THR A 45 -35.78 -22.98 -13.36
N PRO A 46 -36.29 -22.77 -12.14
CA PRO A 46 -35.49 -22.24 -11.04
C PRO A 46 -34.80 -23.41 -10.32
N PHE A 47 -33.73 -23.93 -10.93
CA PHE A 47 -32.83 -24.84 -10.25
C PHE A 47 -31.47 -24.17 -10.16
N SER A 48 -30.98 -23.93 -8.94
CA SER A 48 -29.61 -23.49 -8.73
C SER A 48 -28.69 -24.65 -9.08
N ILE A 49 -27.96 -24.54 -10.19
CA ILE A 49 -26.93 -25.50 -10.56
C ILE A 49 -25.61 -24.95 -10.02
N GLU A 50 -25.09 -25.56 -8.97
CA GLU A 50 -23.71 -25.31 -8.54
C GLU A 50 -22.74 -26.05 -9.46
N LEU A 51 -21.99 -25.29 -10.25
CA LEU A 51 -20.92 -25.81 -11.10
C LEU A 51 -19.62 -25.82 -10.28
N THR A 52 -19.20 -27.01 -9.84
CA THR A 52 -17.86 -27.21 -9.27
C THR A 52 -16.89 -27.51 -10.41
N LEU A 53 -16.03 -26.55 -10.74
CA LEU A 53 -15.00 -26.73 -11.77
C LEU A 53 -13.68 -27.14 -11.09
N LEU A 54 -13.18 -28.34 -11.40
CA LEU A 54 -11.87 -28.79 -10.93
C LEU A 54 -10.81 -28.35 -11.93
N VAL A 55 -10.01 -27.34 -11.57
CA VAL A 55 -8.89 -26.86 -12.38
C VAL A 55 -7.61 -27.48 -11.85
N THR A 56 -6.97 -28.35 -12.64
CA THR A 56 -5.67 -28.92 -12.33
C THR A 56 -4.59 -28.07 -12.96
N LEU A 57 -3.89 -27.28 -12.15
CA LEU A 57 -2.71 -26.52 -12.57
C LEU A 57 -1.44 -27.31 -12.24
N PRO A 58 -0.49 -27.45 -13.18
CA PRO A 58 0.80 -28.07 -12.89
C PRO A 58 1.60 -27.20 -11.92
N ALA A 59 2.37 -27.82 -11.02
CA ALA A 59 3.14 -27.13 -9.99
C ALA A 59 4.14 -26.08 -10.54
N SER A 60 4.55 -26.22 -11.80
CA SER A 60 5.40 -25.26 -12.51
C SER A 60 4.76 -23.88 -12.68
N ASP A 61 3.43 -23.80 -12.70
CA ASP A 61 2.70 -22.54 -12.86
C ASP A 61 2.61 -21.75 -11.55
N PHE A 62 3.00 -22.37 -10.43
CA PHE A 62 3.15 -21.75 -9.11
C PHE A 62 4.60 -21.42 -8.79
N ALA A 63 5.50 -21.40 -9.79
CA ALA A 63 6.86 -20.92 -9.58
C ALA A 63 6.80 -19.47 -9.09
N ALA A 64 7.02 -19.26 -7.80
CA ALA A 64 7.19 -17.93 -7.25
C ALA A 64 8.30 -17.25 -8.07
N PRO A 65 8.08 -16.02 -8.58
CA PRO A 65 9.19 -15.26 -9.12
C PRO A 65 10.29 -15.22 -8.06
N PRO A 66 11.58 -15.29 -8.44
CA PRO A 66 12.66 -15.23 -7.47
C PRO A 66 12.39 -14.04 -6.55
N GLU A 67 12.30 -14.29 -5.24
CA GLU A 67 12.03 -13.24 -4.27
C GLU A 67 12.92 -12.05 -4.61
N PRO A 68 12.37 -10.82 -4.73
CA PRO A 68 13.21 -9.66 -4.92
C PRO A 68 14.20 -9.69 -3.78
N ARG A 69 15.48 -9.92 -4.11
CA ARG A 69 16.58 -10.03 -3.14
C ARG A 69 16.37 -8.90 -2.15
N SER A 70 16.13 -9.26 -0.88
CA SER A 70 15.93 -8.25 0.15
C SER A 70 17.07 -7.24 -0.01
N ILE A 71 16.70 -5.98 -0.21
CA ILE A 71 17.67 -4.90 -0.33
C ILE A 71 18.47 -4.97 0.97
N ARG A 72 19.73 -5.41 0.89
CA ARG A 72 20.60 -5.41 2.06
C ARG A 72 20.57 -3.99 2.61
N PRO A 73 20.35 -3.81 3.93
CA PRO A 73 20.44 -2.49 4.54
C PRO A 73 21.76 -1.83 4.07
N PRO A 74 21.73 -0.57 3.65
CA PRO A 74 22.92 0.11 3.16
C PRO A 74 24.05 0.03 4.20
N ALA A 75 25.29 -0.15 3.72
CA ALA A 75 26.47 -0.35 4.56
C ALA A 75 26.80 0.87 5.44
N ASN A 76 26.36 2.06 5.01
CA ASN A 76 26.38 3.26 5.83
C ASN A 76 25.14 3.23 6.72
N GLY A 77 25.32 3.30 8.04
CA GLY A 77 24.23 3.26 9.01
C GLY A 77 23.07 4.13 8.54
N ASP A 78 22.00 3.48 8.09
CA ASP A 78 20.85 4.11 7.49
C ASP A 78 20.39 5.24 8.43
N PHE A 79 20.23 6.44 7.88
CA PHE A 79 19.94 7.65 8.63
C PHE A 79 18.74 7.46 9.58
N ARG A 80 17.80 6.60 9.21
CA ARG A 80 16.62 6.23 10.02
C ARG A 80 17.01 5.48 11.30
N PHE A 81 18.00 4.59 11.23
CA PHE A 81 18.53 3.89 12.41
C PHE A 81 19.39 4.80 13.28
N ARG A 82 20.18 5.67 12.65
CA ARG A 82 20.94 6.69 13.40
C ARG A 82 20.00 7.65 14.13
N SER A 83 18.90 8.04 13.50
CA SER A 83 17.86 8.90 14.11
C SER A 83 17.18 8.24 15.31
N LEU A 84 17.10 6.91 15.35
CA LEU A 84 16.55 6.18 16.51
C LEU A 84 17.54 6.07 17.66
N LEU A 85 18.82 5.87 17.36
CA LEU A 85 19.86 5.56 18.35
C LEU A 85 20.53 6.82 18.92
N ASP A 86 20.67 7.86 18.10
CA ASP A 86 21.36 9.10 18.46
C ASP A 86 20.37 10.14 19.01
N THR A 87 20.24 10.17 20.32
CA THR A 87 19.34 11.10 21.02
C THR A 87 19.75 12.56 20.88
N SER A 88 21.00 12.86 20.51
CA SER A 88 21.45 14.24 20.29
C SER A 88 20.76 14.92 19.09
N LEU A 89 20.21 14.11 18.19
CA LEU A 89 19.49 14.59 17.00
C LEU A 89 18.00 14.80 17.24
N HIS A 90 17.46 14.38 18.40
CA HIS A 90 16.02 14.43 18.68
C HIS A 90 15.55 15.87 18.94
N ASP A 91 14.70 16.38 18.05
CA ASP A 91 14.16 17.75 18.05
C ASP A 91 12.61 17.77 18.10
N PHE A 92 12.00 16.62 18.39
CA PHE A 92 10.57 16.43 18.56
C PHE A 92 10.25 15.56 19.77
N THR A 93 9.20 15.93 20.49
CA THR A 93 8.84 15.31 21.76
C THR A 93 7.37 14.94 21.79
N ILE A 94 7.07 13.68 22.14
CA ILE A 94 5.71 13.17 22.33
C ILE A 94 5.55 12.83 23.80
N ARG A 95 4.63 13.51 24.49
CA ARG A 95 4.23 13.19 25.87
C ARG A 95 3.18 12.10 25.83
N CYS A 96 3.43 10.99 26.54
CA CYS A 96 2.47 9.90 26.66
C CYS A 96 2.31 9.47 28.12
N LEU A 97 1.36 8.57 28.39
CA LEU A 97 1.23 7.93 29.70
C LEU A 97 2.47 7.09 29.98
N GLY A 98 3.14 7.41 31.08
CA GLY A 98 4.39 6.76 31.48
C GLY A 98 5.66 7.50 31.07
N GLY A 99 5.57 8.70 30.47
CA GLY A 99 6.72 9.55 30.24
C GLY A 99 6.73 10.28 28.90
N VAL A 100 7.90 10.29 28.26
CA VAL A 100 8.16 11.08 27.07
C VAL A 100 8.91 10.22 26.06
N VAL A 101 8.50 10.32 24.80
CA VAL A 101 9.18 9.70 23.67
C VAL A 101 9.74 10.80 22.78
N THR A 102 11.02 10.73 22.44
CA THR A 102 11.71 11.71 21.61
C THR A 102 12.07 11.10 20.26
N ALA A 103 12.05 11.92 19.21
CA ALA A 103 12.38 11.51 17.84
C ALA A 103 12.91 12.72 17.05
N THR A 104 13.40 12.48 15.83
CA THR A 104 13.77 13.55 14.91
C THR A 104 12.60 13.90 13.99
N ARG A 105 12.27 15.18 13.81
CA ARG A 105 11.21 15.62 12.87
C ARG A 105 11.50 15.17 11.46
N GLU A 106 12.75 15.26 11.04
CA GLU A 106 13.17 14.87 9.69
C GLU A 106 12.83 13.40 9.41
N SER A 107 13.15 12.49 10.34
CA SER A 107 12.84 11.07 10.18
C SER A 107 11.34 10.82 10.09
N LEU A 108 10.55 11.50 10.93
CA LEU A 108 9.08 11.38 10.95
C LEU A 108 8.44 11.97 9.68
N TYR A 109 8.92 13.11 9.21
CA TYR A 109 8.45 13.78 7.98
C TYR A 109 8.68 12.90 6.74
N GLN A 110 9.83 12.22 6.68
CA GLN A 110 10.14 11.29 5.58
C GLN A 110 9.31 10.01 5.66
N ALA A 111 9.05 9.50 6.87
CA ALA A 111 8.43 8.20 7.06
C ALA A 111 6.88 8.21 7.07
N SER A 112 6.23 9.32 7.40
CA SER A 112 4.77 9.39 7.52
C SER A 112 4.17 10.63 6.88
N ILE A 113 3.13 10.42 6.08
CA ILE A 113 2.30 11.51 5.52
C ILE A 113 1.61 12.28 6.66
N HIS A 114 1.14 11.59 7.70
CA HIS A 114 0.53 12.26 8.86
C HIS A 114 1.50 13.27 9.48
N PHE A 115 2.77 12.88 9.70
CA PHE A 115 3.75 13.81 10.27
C PHE A 115 4.15 14.92 9.31
N ARG A 116 4.11 14.68 7.99
CA ARG A 116 4.29 15.73 6.98
C ARG A 116 3.23 16.82 7.11
N ASP A 117 1.96 16.42 7.07
CA ASP A 117 0.83 17.35 7.19
C ASP A 117 0.82 18.04 8.57
N PHE A 118 1.18 17.28 9.61
CA PHE A 118 1.30 17.79 10.97
C PHE A 118 2.37 18.89 11.07
N PHE A 119 3.58 18.68 10.54
CA PHE A 119 4.66 19.69 10.63
C PHE A 119 4.46 20.88 9.69
N GLU A 120 3.67 20.74 8.63
CA GLU A 120 3.28 21.85 7.76
C GLU A 120 2.26 22.79 8.43
N THR A 121 1.38 22.23 9.26
CA THR A 121 0.30 22.98 9.94
C THR A 121 0.66 23.41 11.36
N GLN A 122 1.45 22.62 12.08
CA GLN A 122 1.85 22.85 13.46
C GLN A 122 3.38 22.89 13.59
N ARG A 123 3.88 23.97 14.22
CA ARG A 123 5.32 24.14 14.49
C ARG A 123 5.74 23.62 15.86
N ASP A 124 4.79 23.09 16.62
CA ASP A 124 5.01 22.70 18.00
C ASP A 124 6.05 21.59 18.12
N VAL A 125 6.97 21.80 19.05
CA VAL A 125 8.09 20.89 19.33
C VAL A 125 7.63 19.72 20.22
N VAL A 126 6.52 19.91 20.92
CA VAL A 126 5.99 19.00 21.93
C VAL A 126 4.53 18.71 21.62
N VAL A 127 4.18 17.44 21.47
CA VAL A 127 2.81 16.96 21.24
C VAL A 127 2.39 16.04 22.37
N THR A 128 1.10 16.05 22.72
CA THR A 128 0.56 15.17 23.76
C THR A 128 -0.26 14.06 23.11
N ALA A 129 0.17 12.81 23.30
CA ALA A 129 -0.58 11.63 22.91
C ALA A 129 -1.51 11.23 24.06
N GLU A 130 -2.69 11.87 24.10
CA GLU A 130 -3.70 11.61 25.13
C GLU A 130 -4.12 10.14 25.13
N ASN A 131 -4.07 9.53 26.33
CA ASN A 131 -4.43 8.14 26.60
C ASN A 131 -3.55 7.06 25.94
N ALA A 132 -2.42 7.42 25.33
CA ALA A 132 -1.48 6.44 24.78
C ALA A 132 -0.35 6.14 25.77
N ASN A 133 0.00 4.86 25.95
CA ASN A 133 1.18 4.46 26.71
C ASN A 133 2.46 4.72 25.91
N CYS A 134 3.56 5.09 26.56
CA CYS A 134 4.84 5.35 25.89
C CYS A 134 5.39 4.14 25.12
N LEU A 135 5.18 2.92 25.61
CA LEU A 135 5.75 1.71 25.00
C LEU A 135 5.16 1.44 23.60
N PRO A 136 3.82 1.35 23.41
CA PRO A 136 3.22 1.27 22.07
C PRO A 136 3.66 2.41 21.15
N VAL A 137 3.72 3.65 21.65
CA VAL A 137 4.18 4.80 20.85
C VAL A 137 5.62 4.60 20.37
N LYS A 138 6.53 4.21 21.26
CA LYS A 138 7.93 3.95 20.91
C LYS A 138 8.05 2.86 19.86
N GLN A 139 7.30 1.77 20.00
CA GLN A 139 7.33 0.65 19.06
C GLN A 139 6.71 1.01 17.71
N SER A 140 5.60 1.76 17.68
CA SER A 140 5.01 2.27 16.44
C SER A 140 5.98 3.20 15.70
N LEU A 141 6.71 4.07 16.40
CA LEU A 141 7.73 4.94 15.79
C LEU A 141 8.93 4.14 15.28
N GLN A 142 9.40 3.14 16.03
CA GLN A 142 10.47 2.25 15.57
C GLN A 142 10.06 1.52 14.29
N PHE A 143 8.84 0.97 14.27
CA PHE A 143 8.28 0.31 13.09
C PHE A 143 8.14 1.27 11.91
N LEU A 144 7.65 2.48 12.14
CA LEU A 144 7.52 3.52 11.12
C LEU A 144 8.87 3.84 10.45
N LEU A 145 9.94 3.92 11.25
CA LEU A 145 11.26 4.32 10.75
C LEU A 145 12.05 3.16 10.13
N THR A 146 11.96 1.97 10.69
CA THR A 146 12.83 0.82 10.33
C THR A 146 12.10 -0.32 9.63
N GLY A 147 10.76 -0.32 9.64
CA GLY A 147 9.94 -1.44 9.16
C GLY A 147 9.92 -2.63 10.11
N THR A 148 10.58 -2.55 11.27
CA THR A 148 10.60 -3.62 12.28
C THR A 148 10.45 -3.00 13.68
N PHE A 149 10.01 -3.79 14.64
CA PHE A 149 10.08 -3.43 16.04
C PHE A 149 10.36 -4.68 16.87
N GLU A 150 10.98 -4.49 18.02
CA GLU A 150 11.24 -5.57 18.96
C GLU A 150 10.23 -5.47 20.11
N HIS A 151 9.81 -6.64 20.59
CA HIS A 151 8.96 -6.75 21.76
C HIS A 151 9.56 -7.80 22.70
N ASP A 152 9.93 -7.35 23.89
CA ASP A 152 10.47 -8.22 24.92
C ASP A 152 9.31 -8.99 25.56
N GLY A 153 9.04 -10.19 25.05
CA GLY A 153 8.06 -11.12 25.62
C GLY A 153 6.93 -11.51 24.67
N GLU A 154 5.90 -12.11 25.25
CA GLU A 154 4.73 -12.56 24.51
C GLU A 154 3.80 -11.39 24.18
N MET A 155 3.49 -11.23 22.89
CA MET A 155 2.58 -10.20 22.42
C MET A 155 1.16 -10.45 22.95
N THR A 156 0.74 -9.66 23.94
CA THR A 156 -0.62 -9.77 24.48
C THR A 156 -1.64 -9.09 23.56
N PRO A 157 -2.89 -9.58 23.48
CA PRO A 157 -3.94 -8.95 22.67
C PRO A 157 -4.22 -7.49 23.06
N ALA A 158 -4.08 -7.14 24.34
CA ALA A 158 -4.25 -5.77 24.82
C ALA A 158 -3.15 -4.84 24.28
N HIS A 159 -1.90 -5.31 24.27
CA HIS A 159 -0.76 -4.56 23.73
C HIS A 159 -0.86 -4.38 22.20
N ALA A 160 -1.23 -5.44 21.49
CA ALA A 160 -1.48 -5.38 20.04
C ALA A 160 -2.59 -4.37 19.70
N ARG A 161 -3.66 -4.31 20.50
CA ARG A 161 -4.72 -3.32 20.34
C ARG A 161 -4.21 -1.89 20.57
N GLN A 162 -3.38 -1.67 21.58
CA GLN A 162 -2.78 -0.35 21.81
C GLN A 162 -1.87 0.08 20.64
N LEU A 163 -1.06 -0.83 20.09
CA LEU A 163 -0.25 -0.56 18.90
C LEU A 163 -1.12 -0.17 17.71
N PHE A 164 -2.22 -0.91 17.49
CA PHE A 164 -3.17 -0.60 16.43
C PHE A 164 -3.82 0.77 16.62
N ASP A 165 -4.30 1.07 17.84
CA ASP A 165 -4.96 2.33 18.16
C ASP A 165 -4.03 3.54 18.01
N VAL A 166 -2.74 3.39 18.37
CA VAL A 166 -1.71 4.42 18.15
C VAL A 166 -1.42 4.63 16.67
N SER A 167 -1.30 3.54 15.91
CA SER A 167 -0.88 3.59 14.50
C SER A 167 -1.99 4.05 13.55
N ARG A 168 -3.24 4.04 14.00
CA ARG A 168 -4.42 4.48 13.23
C ARG A 168 -4.61 6.01 13.26
N LYS A 169 -4.12 6.68 14.31
CA LYS A 169 -4.24 8.13 14.46
C LYS A 169 -3.27 8.84 13.53
#